data_AF-I0IBW7-F1
#
_entry.id   AF-I0IBW7-F1
#
_cell.length_a   1.000
_cell.length_b   1.000
_cell.length_c   1.000
_cell.angle_alpha   90.00
_cell.angle_beta   90.00
_cell.angle_gamma   90.00
#
_symmetry.space_group_name_H-M   'P 1'
#
loop_
_entity.id
_entity.type
_entity.pdbx_description
1 polymer ?
#
loop_
_entity_poly.entity_id
_entity_poly.type
_entity_poly.pdbx_seq_one_letter_code
_entity_poly.pdbx_strand_id
1 'polypeptide(L)'
;MRLPLLPALALLLASGTLLPVATGTAYAAAVNAVPEVFDLTSERPDTGGAWCWYQDERVVIDDDAPGGPILLASTVGFGPEGTPGRGDIDLLWRNLATGQTGAFTLNTGMPPDDHNSAAIHVRADGRYVALYARHWGENLIRYRVSTNPHDPTAWSQEKQMRHNAEICYSNIVPAKMADGRTRLLNFARSNGYDPNWFVSEDDGGTWTYGGKLLTGPDGNGAGNQRPYVKYAPGADGSVHFTTTDGHPRDEDNGVYHGVLRAGKLEASGGTVLGPLAREPRSPHHAADFTALLTPGQRFAGVPMHRGWTIDLDVDDDGNPWTVFSARARDDDGDHRFFYARHDGSSWAVHEVARAGGYLYKAENDYTGLVALHPENPDLIFVSTPVDPRDDAKLDRYEIFKGVTGDGGASWAWTPVTWDSAEDNTRPVVPRRPGGDTALLWMRGTCHTYKHWDAKTVGFTADAAALGRLGVPGQATVTREATPPDADAS
;
A
#
# COMPACT_ATOMS: atom_id res chain seq x y z
N MET A 1 42.99 36.39 -57.43
CA MET A 1 43.37 35.35 -58.42
C MET A 1 43.94 34.17 -57.64
N ARG A 2 43.10 33.18 -57.30
CA ARG A 2 43.47 31.98 -56.52
C ARG A 2 43.03 30.76 -57.32
N LEU A 3 43.95 29.82 -57.48
CA LEU A 3 43.82 28.50 -58.13
C LEU A 3 44.27 27.44 -57.10
N PRO A 4 43.90 26.16 -57.25
CA PRO A 4 42.97 25.50 -56.35
C PRO A 4 43.59 24.45 -55.42
N LEU A 5 42.78 24.05 -54.44
CA LEU A 5 43.06 23.05 -53.40
C LEU A 5 43.18 21.61 -53.96
N LEU A 6 44.14 20.87 -53.39
CA LEU A 6 44.13 19.41 -53.24
C LEU A 6 44.64 19.11 -51.82
N PRO A 7 43.96 18.29 -51.00
CA PRO A 7 44.36 18.04 -49.63
C PRO A 7 45.36 16.86 -49.56
N ALA A 8 46.45 17.07 -48.83
CA ALA A 8 47.37 16.02 -48.41
C ALA A 8 46.84 15.34 -47.14
N LEU A 9 46.73 14.02 -47.23
CA LEU A 9 46.25 13.10 -46.21
C LEU A 9 47.33 12.92 -45.13
N ALA A 10 47.03 13.30 -43.88
CA ALA A 10 47.88 13.02 -42.73
C ALA A 10 47.49 11.68 -42.11
N LEU A 11 48.44 10.74 -42.11
CA LEU A 11 48.34 9.41 -41.53
C LEU A 11 48.63 9.50 -40.01
N LEU A 12 47.62 9.39 -39.15
CA LEU A 12 47.82 9.19 -37.71
C LEU A 12 47.82 7.68 -37.41
N LEU A 13 48.94 7.19 -36.92
CA LEU A 13 49.11 5.85 -36.34
C LEU A 13 48.37 5.79 -35.00
N ALA A 14 47.23 5.09 -34.95
CA ALA A 14 46.60 4.69 -33.69
C ALA A 14 47.19 3.34 -33.25
N SER A 15 47.94 3.35 -32.15
CA SER A 15 48.41 2.16 -31.45
C SER A 15 47.23 1.44 -30.80
N GLY A 16 46.80 0.32 -31.39
CA GLY A 16 45.81 -0.58 -30.80
C GLY A 16 46.43 -1.35 -29.62
N THR A 17 46.14 -0.92 -28.40
CA THR A 17 46.28 -1.76 -27.21
C THR A 17 45.05 -2.68 -27.12
N LEU A 18 45.25 -3.95 -27.45
CA LEU A 18 44.34 -5.04 -27.12
C LEU A 18 44.23 -5.13 -25.59
N LEU A 19 43.07 -4.72 -25.05
CA LEU A 19 42.70 -5.01 -23.67
C LEU A 19 42.35 -6.51 -23.57
N PRO A 20 42.82 -7.24 -22.55
CA PRO A 20 42.48 -8.63 -22.38
C PRO A 20 41.01 -8.77 -22.02
N VAL A 21 40.33 -9.67 -22.71
CA VAL A 21 39.03 -10.22 -22.31
C VAL A 21 39.22 -10.88 -20.95
N ALA A 22 38.68 -10.25 -19.91
CA ALA A 22 38.67 -10.80 -18.56
C ALA A 22 37.80 -12.06 -18.54
N THR A 23 38.45 -13.22 -18.56
CA THR A 23 37.84 -14.50 -18.27
C THR A 23 37.39 -14.54 -16.82
N GLY A 24 36.08 -14.65 -16.62
CA GLY A 24 35.42 -15.26 -15.46
C GLY A 24 36.01 -14.92 -14.09
N THR A 25 35.66 -13.76 -13.54
CA THR A 25 35.55 -13.65 -12.07
C THR A 25 34.37 -14.50 -11.64
N ALA A 26 34.64 -15.61 -10.94
CA ALA A 26 33.63 -16.31 -10.18
C ALA A 26 33.04 -15.31 -9.17
N TYR A 27 31.84 -14.80 -9.43
CA TYR A 27 31.01 -14.26 -8.37
C TYR A 27 30.78 -15.42 -7.41
N ALA A 28 31.37 -15.35 -6.22
CA ALA A 28 30.84 -16.12 -5.10
C ALA A 28 29.35 -15.78 -5.04
N ALA A 29 28.49 -16.78 -5.25
CA ALA A 29 27.05 -16.60 -5.10
C ALA A 29 26.85 -15.98 -3.72
N ALA A 30 26.34 -14.74 -3.67
CA ALA A 30 26.03 -14.11 -2.41
C ALA A 30 25.05 -15.05 -1.70
N VAL A 31 25.43 -15.54 -0.52
CA VAL A 31 24.55 -16.39 0.26
C VAL A 31 23.36 -15.52 0.65
N ASN A 32 22.16 -15.95 0.25
CA ASN A 32 20.92 -15.36 0.69
C ASN A 32 20.93 -15.23 2.21
N ALA A 33 20.61 -14.05 2.73
CA ALA A 33 20.54 -13.80 4.16
C ALA A 33 19.10 -13.52 4.55
N VAL A 34 18.65 -14.17 5.63
CA VAL A 34 17.38 -13.86 6.29
C VAL A 34 17.66 -12.78 7.32
N PRO A 35 17.04 -11.58 7.22
CA PRO A 35 17.13 -10.56 8.25
C PRO A 35 16.59 -11.09 9.58
N GLU A 36 17.08 -10.54 10.68
CA GLU A 36 16.48 -10.80 11.98
C GLU A 36 15.04 -10.25 12.00
N VAL A 37 14.08 -11.14 12.21
CA VAL A 37 12.65 -10.79 12.30
C VAL A 37 12.32 -10.44 13.75
N PHE A 38 11.88 -9.21 13.98
CA PHE A 38 11.36 -8.78 15.27
C PHE A 38 9.84 -9.03 15.38
N ASP A 39 9.37 -9.26 16.60
CA ASP A 39 7.96 -9.33 16.97
C ASP A 39 7.54 -7.98 17.56
N LEU A 40 6.77 -7.18 16.81
CA LEU A 40 6.33 -5.86 17.25
C LEU A 40 5.19 -5.95 18.28
N THR A 41 4.53 -7.10 18.36
CA THR A 41 3.48 -7.40 19.33
C THR A 41 4.01 -7.95 20.66
N SER A 42 5.34 -7.92 20.90
CA SER A 42 5.95 -8.44 22.13
C SER A 42 5.40 -7.80 23.42
N GLU A 43 4.94 -6.55 23.34
CA GLU A 43 4.30 -5.80 24.44
C GLU A 43 2.80 -6.10 24.61
N ARG A 44 2.23 -6.90 23.70
CA ARG A 44 0.83 -7.36 23.65
C ARG A 44 0.75 -8.87 23.36
N PRO A 45 1.45 -9.71 24.12
CA PRO A 45 1.63 -11.13 23.76
C PRO A 45 0.31 -11.93 23.81
N ASP A 46 -0.66 -11.52 24.64
CA ASP A 46 -1.93 -12.22 24.82
C ASP A 46 -2.97 -11.91 23.74
N THR A 47 -2.77 -10.82 22.98
CA THR A 47 -3.75 -10.32 22.02
C THR A 47 -3.24 -10.21 20.59
N GLY A 48 -1.92 -10.29 20.39
CA GLY A 48 -1.30 -10.10 19.08
C GLY A 48 -1.70 -8.76 18.45
N GLY A 49 -1.83 -8.74 17.13
CA GLY A 49 -2.20 -7.53 16.39
C GLY A 49 -2.53 -7.80 14.93
N ALA A 50 -3.65 -7.24 14.47
CA ALA A 50 -4.05 -7.24 13.06
C ALA A 50 -4.43 -5.84 12.57
N TRP A 51 -4.41 -5.65 11.26
CA TRP A 51 -4.89 -4.45 10.57
C TRP A 51 -5.63 -4.81 9.29
N CYS A 52 -6.60 -4.00 8.91
CA CYS A 52 -7.09 -3.91 7.54
C CYS A 52 -6.17 -3.01 6.69
N TRP A 53 -6.19 -3.17 5.37
CA TRP A 53 -5.29 -2.46 4.44
C TRP A 53 -5.88 -1.16 3.86
N TYR A 54 -7.05 -0.76 4.34
CA TYR A 54 -7.76 0.44 3.92
C TYR A 54 -7.65 1.60 4.93
N GLN A 55 -6.80 1.45 5.95
CA GLN A 55 -6.38 2.53 6.84
C GLN A 55 -4.92 2.84 6.55
N ASP A 56 -4.65 4.01 5.99
CA ASP A 56 -3.30 4.46 5.67
C ASP A 56 -3.00 5.88 6.19
N GLU A 57 -1.79 6.16 6.66
CA GLU A 57 -0.72 5.19 6.92
C GLU A 57 -0.98 4.46 8.24
N ARG A 58 -1.14 3.14 8.22
CA ARG A 58 -1.23 2.32 9.46
C ARG A 58 0.13 2.04 10.08
N VAL A 59 1.20 2.19 9.30
CA VAL A 59 2.59 2.08 9.74
C VAL A 59 3.36 3.29 9.22
N VAL A 60 4.10 3.98 10.08
CA VAL A 60 4.96 5.12 9.70
C VAL A 60 6.32 5.00 10.35
N ILE A 61 7.32 5.67 9.79
CA ILE A 61 8.63 5.85 10.41
C ILE A 61 8.86 7.35 10.62
N ASP A 62 9.08 7.75 11.87
CA ASP A 62 9.62 9.06 12.23
C ASP A 62 11.14 8.99 12.19
N ASP A 63 11.73 9.43 11.07
CA ASP A 63 13.18 9.41 10.85
C ASP A 63 13.89 10.59 11.54
N ASP A 64 13.16 11.63 11.92
CA ASP A 64 13.68 12.87 12.53
C ASP A 64 13.84 12.77 14.06
N ALA A 65 13.43 11.64 14.65
CA ALA A 65 13.52 11.42 16.09
C ALA A 65 14.98 11.52 16.61
N PRO A 66 15.28 12.37 17.61
CA PRO A 66 16.66 12.60 18.08
C PRO A 66 17.38 11.36 18.62
N GLY A 67 16.62 10.36 19.09
CA GLY A 67 17.14 9.08 19.58
C GLY A 67 17.34 8.02 18.50
N GLY A 68 17.18 8.39 17.23
CA GLY A 68 17.15 7.50 16.08
C GLY A 68 15.72 7.16 15.63
N PRO A 69 15.56 6.61 14.41
CA PRO A 69 14.27 6.46 13.76
C PRO A 69 13.28 5.61 14.56
N ILE A 70 12.03 6.06 14.63
CA ILE A 70 10.95 5.38 15.38
C ILE A 70 9.93 4.84 14.39
N LEU A 71 9.82 3.51 14.33
CA LEU A 71 8.72 2.85 13.65
C LEU A 71 7.48 2.83 14.55
N LEU A 72 6.33 3.22 14.01
CA LEU A 72 5.03 3.14 14.68
C LEU A 72 4.06 2.33 13.83
N ALA A 73 3.28 1.45 14.44
CA ALA A 73 2.25 0.65 13.78
C ALA A 73 0.96 0.64 14.61
N SER A 74 -0.19 0.81 13.97
CA SER A 74 -1.49 0.63 14.61
C SER A 74 -2.04 -0.77 14.36
N THR A 75 -2.45 -1.43 15.44
CA THR A 75 -3.03 -2.78 15.41
C THR A 75 -4.27 -2.86 16.28
N VAL A 76 -5.14 -3.82 15.99
CA VAL A 76 -6.24 -4.21 16.89
C VAL A 76 -5.87 -5.51 17.59
N GLY A 77 -6.04 -5.56 18.90
CA GLY A 77 -5.82 -6.78 19.69
C GLY A 77 -7.00 -7.75 19.59
N PHE A 78 -6.73 -9.06 19.52
CA PHE A 78 -7.75 -10.10 19.62
C PHE A 78 -7.33 -11.19 20.61
N GLY A 79 -8.28 -11.62 21.43
CA GLY A 79 -8.14 -12.83 22.22
C GLY A 79 -9.52 -13.43 22.54
N PRO A 80 -9.56 -14.57 23.24
CA PRO A 80 -10.80 -15.11 23.80
C PRO A 80 -11.57 -14.06 24.61
N GLU A 81 -12.89 -14.22 24.72
CA GLU A 81 -13.72 -13.34 25.54
C GLU A 81 -13.17 -13.24 26.98
N GLY A 82 -13.06 -12.01 27.50
CA GLY A 82 -12.46 -11.73 28.81
C GLY A 82 -10.94 -11.50 28.80
N THR A 83 -10.25 -11.69 27.67
CA THR A 83 -8.82 -11.36 27.55
C THR A 83 -8.61 -9.86 27.69
N PRO A 84 -7.75 -9.39 28.63
CA PRO A 84 -7.36 -7.98 28.70
C PRO A 84 -6.74 -7.53 27.37
N GLY A 85 -7.12 -6.34 26.87
CA GLY A 85 -6.65 -5.85 25.58
C GLY A 85 -7.45 -6.32 24.36
N ARG A 86 -8.46 -7.20 24.55
CA ARG A 86 -9.30 -7.65 23.44
C ARG A 86 -10.08 -6.48 22.83
N GLY A 87 -9.82 -6.24 21.55
CA GLY A 87 -10.41 -5.15 20.78
C GLY A 87 -9.82 -3.78 21.10
N ASP A 88 -8.73 -3.72 21.86
CA ASP A 88 -7.98 -2.48 22.03
C ASP A 88 -7.36 -2.09 20.69
N ILE A 89 -7.39 -0.78 20.42
CA ILE A 89 -6.60 -0.18 19.34
C ILE A 89 -5.27 0.21 19.96
N ASP A 90 -4.22 -0.52 19.63
CA ASP A 90 -2.87 -0.29 20.11
C ASP A 90 -2.03 0.43 19.06
N LEU A 91 -1.14 1.28 19.54
CA LEU A 91 -0.02 1.83 18.81
C LEU A 91 1.24 1.15 19.34
N LEU A 92 1.82 0.28 18.52
CA LEU A 92 3.08 -0.39 18.80
C LEU A 92 4.22 0.44 18.22
N TRP A 93 5.36 0.51 18.90
CA TRP A 93 6.51 1.24 18.40
C TRP A 93 7.83 0.54 18.65
N ARG A 94 8.81 0.80 17.78
CA ARG A 94 10.19 0.33 17.88
C ARG A 94 11.16 1.44 17.47
N ASN A 95 12.12 1.75 18.34
CA ASN A 95 13.30 2.53 17.93
C ASN A 95 14.22 1.62 17.11
N LEU A 96 14.45 1.96 15.85
CA LEU A 96 15.19 1.14 14.91
C LEU A 96 16.70 1.14 15.17
N ALA A 97 17.22 2.16 15.85
CA ALA A 97 18.63 2.24 16.22
C ALA A 97 18.98 1.43 17.47
N THR A 98 18.09 1.41 18.47
CA THR A 98 18.35 0.76 19.78
C THR A 98 17.65 -0.58 19.94
N GLY A 99 16.63 -0.86 19.13
CA GLY A 99 15.76 -2.02 19.25
C GLY A 99 14.75 -1.92 20.41
N GLN A 100 14.69 -0.79 21.11
CA GLN A 100 13.72 -0.55 22.19
C GLN A 100 12.29 -0.60 21.62
N THR A 101 11.40 -1.29 22.32
CA THR A 101 9.98 -1.42 21.96
C THR A 101 9.08 -0.81 23.03
N GLY A 102 7.84 -0.54 22.64
CA GLY A 102 6.77 -0.19 23.56
C GLY A 102 5.41 -0.18 22.88
N ALA A 103 4.38 0.06 23.66
CA ALA A 103 3.00 0.14 23.16
C ALA A 103 2.18 1.18 23.95
N PHE A 104 1.27 1.85 23.26
CA PHE A 104 0.28 2.76 23.84
C PHE A 104 -1.12 2.37 23.35
N THR A 105 -2.08 2.24 24.27
CA THR A 105 -3.46 1.92 23.91
C THR A 105 -4.23 3.19 23.58
N LEU A 106 -4.56 3.37 22.30
CA LEU A 106 -5.33 4.51 21.78
C LEU A 106 -6.78 4.44 22.24
N ASN A 107 -7.39 3.25 22.22
CA ASN A 107 -8.76 3.05 22.69
C ASN A 107 -8.91 1.65 23.30
N THR A 108 -9.64 1.55 24.40
CA THR A 108 -9.87 0.30 25.12
C THR A 108 -11.23 -0.31 24.76
N GLY A 109 -11.27 -1.61 24.47
CA GLY A 109 -12.48 -2.41 24.41
C GLY A 109 -13.43 -2.06 23.24
N MET A 110 -12.89 -1.72 22.07
CA MET A 110 -13.71 -1.73 20.86
C MET A 110 -14.13 -3.16 20.51
N PRO A 111 -15.14 -3.37 19.64
CA PRO A 111 -15.32 -4.67 19.00
C PRO A 111 -13.98 -5.09 18.35
N PRO A 112 -13.51 -6.33 18.54
CA PRO A 112 -12.28 -6.76 17.90
C PRO A 112 -12.56 -6.99 16.42
N ASP A 113 -12.19 -5.97 15.65
CA ASP A 113 -12.41 -5.86 14.22
C ASP A 113 -11.19 -5.15 13.65
N ASP A 114 -10.45 -5.79 12.76
CA ASP A 114 -9.19 -5.26 12.21
C ASP A 114 -9.40 -3.95 11.41
N HIS A 115 -10.66 -3.62 11.09
CA HIS A 115 -11.04 -2.37 10.46
C HIS A 115 -11.04 -1.17 11.43
N ASN A 116 -10.83 -1.41 12.72
CA ASN A 116 -10.77 -0.35 13.74
C ASN A 116 -9.35 0.21 13.91
N SER A 117 -8.34 -0.28 13.18
CA SER A 117 -6.96 0.25 13.25
C SER A 117 -6.92 1.76 12.95
N ALA A 118 -5.90 2.44 13.46
CA ALA A 118 -5.71 3.86 13.25
C ALA A 118 -4.82 4.15 12.04
N ALA A 119 -5.16 5.22 11.31
CA ALA A 119 -4.19 5.91 10.48
C ALA A 119 -3.34 6.84 11.34
N ILE A 120 -2.07 6.97 10.98
CA ILE A 120 -1.03 7.70 11.70
C ILE A 120 -0.45 8.77 10.78
N HIS A 121 -0.19 9.95 11.34
CA HIS A 121 0.54 11.03 10.65
C HIS A 121 1.59 11.63 11.57
N VAL A 122 2.82 11.80 11.06
CA VAL A 122 3.89 12.53 11.73
C VAL A 122 3.75 14.01 11.38
N ARG A 123 3.46 14.84 12.38
CA ARG A 123 3.29 16.28 12.23
C ARG A 123 4.61 16.97 11.96
N ALA A 124 4.53 18.16 11.37
CA ALA A 124 5.69 19.01 11.14
C ALA A 124 6.40 19.44 12.44
N ASP A 125 5.71 19.39 13.59
CA ASP A 125 6.30 19.67 14.91
C ASP A 125 6.81 18.42 15.63
N GLY A 126 6.91 17.28 14.93
CA GLY A 126 7.39 16.00 15.43
C GLY A 126 6.38 15.23 16.27
N ARG A 127 5.20 15.78 16.58
CA ARG A 127 4.14 15.02 17.28
C ARG A 127 3.44 14.06 16.32
N TYR A 128 2.76 13.07 16.86
CA TYR A 128 2.01 12.09 16.08
C TYR A 128 0.51 12.34 16.19
N VAL A 129 -0.23 12.15 15.10
CA VAL A 129 -1.70 12.10 15.10
C VAL A 129 -2.10 10.65 14.82
N ALA A 130 -3.03 10.12 15.61
CA ALA A 130 -3.67 8.84 15.34
C ALA A 130 -5.18 9.07 15.20
N LEU A 131 -5.77 8.59 14.10
CA LEU A 131 -7.17 8.78 13.77
C LEU A 131 -7.83 7.43 13.45
N TYR A 132 -8.97 7.14 14.07
CA TYR A 132 -9.65 5.85 13.97
C TYR A 132 -11.16 5.98 14.13
N ALA A 133 -11.88 4.98 13.63
CA ALA A 133 -13.33 4.83 13.74
C ALA A 133 -13.68 3.35 13.80
N ARG A 134 -14.87 3.00 14.32
CA ARG A 134 -15.32 1.60 14.27
C ARG A 134 -15.71 1.17 12.86
N HIS A 135 -15.73 -0.13 12.64
CA HIS A 135 -16.39 -0.73 11.51
C HIS A 135 -17.90 -0.77 11.72
N TRP A 136 -18.58 0.27 11.23
CA TRP A 136 -20.03 0.46 11.36
C TRP A 136 -20.50 0.75 12.79
N GLY A 137 -21.80 1.04 12.92
CA GLY A 137 -22.49 1.10 14.21
C GLY A 137 -22.25 2.38 15.01
N GLU A 138 -21.52 3.35 14.45
CA GLU A 138 -21.38 4.69 15.01
C GLU A 138 -20.92 5.73 13.98
N ASN A 139 -21.10 6.99 14.36
CA ASN A 139 -20.83 8.18 13.56
C ASN A 139 -19.73 9.06 14.18
N LEU A 140 -18.65 8.44 14.67
CA LEU A 140 -17.57 9.10 15.39
C LEU A 140 -16.22 8.88 14.70
N ILE A 141 -15.53 9.98 14.39
CA ILE A 141 -14.08 9.98 14.23
C ILE A 141 -13.46 10.21 15.60
N ARG A 142 -12.58 9.32 16.02
CA ARG A 142 -11.76 9.47 17.22
C ARG A 142 -10.34 9.80 16.82
N TYR A 143 -9.69 10.59 17.65
CA TYR A 143 -8.30 10.92 17.41
C TYR A 143 -7.58 11.35 18.67
N ARG A 144 -6.26 11.16 18.63
CA ARG A 144 -5.32 11.60 19.66
C ARG A 144 -4.12 12.25 18.98
N VAL A 145 -3.46 13.12 19.74
CA VAL A 145 -2.16 13.70 19.36
C VAL A 145 -1.15 13.34 20.44
N SER A 146 0.06 12.92 20.08
CA SER A 146 1.12 12.70 21.06
C SER A 146 1.41 14.00 21.82
N THR A 147 1.78 13.87 23.10
CA THR A 147 1.99 15.04 23.97
C THR A 147 3.30 15.74 23.64
N ASN A 148 4.35 14.95 23.40
CA ASN A 148 5.70 15.45 23.10
C ASN A 148 6.08 15.09 21.65
N PRO A 149 6.88 15.94 20.99
CA PRO A 149 7.52 15.60 19.71
C PRO A 149 8.40 14.36 19.83
N HIS A 150 8.39 13.52 18.78
CA HIS A 150 9.24 12.33 18.62
C HIS A 150 9.14 11.32 19.78
N ASP A 151 8.01 11.31 20.48
CA ASP A 151 7.78 10.49 21.68
C ASP A 151 6.44 9.74 21.56
N PRO A 152 6.48 8.41 21.32
CA PRO A 152 5.27 7.62 21.14
C PRO A 152 4.61 7.23 22.48
N THR A 153 5.21 7.58 23.63
CA THR A 153 4.83 7.02 24.95
C THR A 153 3.71 7.78 25.65
N ALA A 154 3.44 9.02 25.27
CA ALA A 154 2.45 9.87 25.91
C ALA A 154 1.53 10.55 24.90
N TRP A 155 0.22 10.47 25.11
CA TRP A 155 -0.80 11.00 24.22
C TRP A 155 -1.83 11.84 24.95
N SER A 156 -2.47 12.75 24.21
CA SER A 156 -3.64 13.49 24.69
C SER A 156 -4.77 12.55 25.08
N GLN A 157 -5.74 13.07 25.85
CA GLN A 157 -7.05 12.43 25.93
C GLN A 157 -7.65 12.25 24.53
N GLU A 158 -8.46 11.21 24.36
CA GLU A 158 -9.20 10.97 23.12
C GLU A 158 -10.15 12.15 22.85
N LYS A 159 -10.04 12.69 21.65
CA LYS A 159 -11.01 13.64 21.11
C LYS A 159 -11.94 12.92 20.14
N GLN A 160 -13.14 13.46 20.00
CA GLN A 160 -14.17 12.92 19.12
C GLN A 160 -14.75 14.01 18.23
N MET A 161 -14.95 13.69 16.97
CA MET A 161 -15.74 14.46 16.03
C MET A 161 -16.97 13.61 15.67
N ARG A 162 -18.16 14.15 15.97
CA ARG A 162 -19.42 13.51 15.60
C ARG A 162 -19.85 13.96 14.22
N HIS A 163 -20.24 12.99 13.40
CA HIS A 163 -20.74 13.18 12.05
C HIS A 163 -22.19 12.69 11.92
N ASN A 164 -22.84 12.96 10.80
CA ASN A 164 -24.24 12.58 10.57
C ASN A 164 -24.43 11.22 9.88
N ALA A 165 -23.33 10.54 9.51
CA ALA A 165 -23.34 9.21 8.92
C ALA A 165 -22.34 8.31 9.63
N GLU A 166 -22.53 6.99 9.51
CA GLU A 166 -21.54 6.03 10.00
C GLU A 166 -20.19 6.24 9.31
N ILE A 167 -19.09 5.91 10.00
CA ILE A 167 -17.73 6.15 9.49
C ILE A 167 -16.92 4.87 9.57
N CYS A 168 -16.08 4.60 8.57
CA CYS A 168 -15.08 3.53 8.59
C CYS A 168 -13.87 3.95 7.74
N TYR A 169 -12.70 3.35 8.00
CA TYR A 169 -11.44 3.56 7.27
C TYR A 169 -10.89 4.99 7.36
N SER A 170 -9.99 5.26 8.31
CA SER A 170 -9.32 6.56 8.35
C SER A 170 -8.11 6.54 7.41
N ASN A 171 -7.94 7.57 6.58
CA ASN A 171 -6.78 7.71 5.68
C ASN A 171 -6.26 9.15 5.70
N ILE A 172 -5.15 9.41 6.40
CA ILE A 172 -4.63 10.77 6.62
C ILE A 172 -3.61 11.12 5.54
N VAL A 173 -3.92 12.12 4.71
CA VAL A 173 -3.03 12.56 3.63
C VAL A 173 -2.88 14.09 3.60
N PRO A 174 -1.66 14.63 3.47
CA PRO A 174 -1.47 16.05 3.20
C PRO A 174 -1.91 16.38 1.76
N ALA A 175 -2.66 17.46 1.58
CA ALA A 175 -3.15 17.92 0.29
C ALA A 175 -3.07 19.44 0.16
N LYS A 176 -2.55 19.93 -0.96
CA LYS A 176 -2.60 21.35 -1.32
C LYS A 176 -3.97 21.68 -1.92
N MET A 177 -4.69 22.60 -1.27
CA MET A 177 -6.04 22.97 -1.66
C MET A 177 -6.05 24.17 -2.64
N ALA A 178 -7.24 24.55 -3.13
CA ALA A 178 -7.41 25.61 -4.13
C ALA A 178 -6.90 27.00 -3.70
N ASP A 179 -6.77 27.24 -2.39
CA ASP A 179 -6.21 28.47 -1.83
C ASP A 179 -4.67 28.43 -1.70
N GLY A 180 -4.03 27.37 -2.20
CA GLY A 180 -2.59 27.14 -2.15
C GLY A 180 -2.06 26.65 -0.80
N ARG A 181 -2.92 26.50 0.22
CA ARG A 181 -2.51 26.00 1.54
C ARG A 181 -2.56 24.48 1.59
N THR A 182 -1.56 23.88 2.23
CA THR A 182 -1.57 22.45 2.56
C THR A 182 -2.47 22.20 3.78
N ARG A 183 -3.26 21.13 3.71
CA ARG A 183 -4.17 20.65 4.75
C ARG A 183 -3.95 19.17 4.98
N LEU A 184 -4.26 18.68 6.17
CA LEU A 184 -4.47 17.25 6.34
C LEU A 184 -5.92 16.91 5.98
N LEU A 185 -6.08 15.99 5.05
CA LEU A 185 -7.36 15.37 4.75
C LEU A 185 -7.41 13.99 5.40
N ASN A 186 -8.58 13.63 5.92
CA ASN A 186 -8.91 12.26 6.28
C ASN A 186 -9.95 11.77 5.28
N PHE A 187 -9.57 10.85 4.41
CA PHE A 187 -10.53 10.16 3.57
C PHE A 187 -11.10 8.95 4.32
N ALA A 188 -12.43 8.85 4.35
CA ALA A 188 -13.12 7.79 5.06
C ALA A 188 -14.45 7.42 4.40
N ARG A 189 -14.83 6.15 4.53
CA ARG A 189 -16.16 5.69 4.16
C ARG A 189 -17.18 6.35 5.08
N SER A 190 -18.14 7.12 4.55
CA SER A 190 -19.24 7.66 5.36
C SER A 190 -20.57 7.83 4.65
N ASN A 191 -20.98 9.06 4.28
CA ASN A 191 -22.27 9.33 3.63
C ASN A 191 -22.45 8.45 2.40
N GLY A 192 -23.55 7.69 2.36
CA GLY A 192 -23.86 6.75 1.29
C GLY A 192 -23.03 5.47 1.30
N TYR A 193 -22.18 5.27 2.30
CA TYR A 193 -21.15 4.23 2.32
C TYR A 193 -20.01 4.48 1.33
N ASP A 194 -19.86 5.71 0.87
CA ASP A 194 -18.87 6.08 -0.14
C ASP A 194 -17.65 6.78 0.46
N PRO A 195 -16.58 6.95 -0.33
CA PRO A 195 -15.41 7.74 0.04
C PRO A 195 -15.78 9.22 0.22
N ASN A 196 -15.68 9.69 1.46
CA ASN A 196 -15.86 11.07 1.86
C ASN A 196 -14.54 11.62 2.40
N TRP A 197 -14.44 12.94 2.53
CA TRP A 197 -13.25 13.58 3.07
C TRP A 197 -13.61 14.52 4.22
N PHE A 198 -12.72 14.53 5.20
CA PHE A 198 -12.72 15.41 6.36
C PHE A 198 -11.42 16.21 6.33
N VAL A 199 -11.41 17.41 6.91
CA VAL A 199 -10.27 18.31 6.85
C VAL A 199 -9.87 18.80 8.23
N SER A 200 -8.57 18.85 8.45
CA SER A 200 -7.94 19.52 9.57
C SER A 200 -7.20 20.77 9.10
N GLU A 201 -7.48 21.88 9.77
CA GLU A 201 -6.86 23.19 9.54
C GLU A 201 -5.67 23.45 10.47
N ASP A 202 -5.49 22.61 11.50
CA ASP A 202 -4.53 22.75 12.60
C ASP A 202 -3.68 21.49 12.78
N ASP A 203 -3.42 20.81 11.67
CA ASP A 203 -2.47 19.69 11.56
C ASP A 203 -2.85 18.52 12.49
N GLY A 204 -4.11 18.10 12.39
CA GLY A 204 -4.72 16.98 13.12
C GLY A 204 -5.28 17.33 14.50
N GLY A 205 -5.24 18.61 14.90
CA GLY A 205 -5.73 19.08 16.21
C GLY A 205 -7.25 19.08 16.35
N THR A 206 -7.95 19.32 15.24
CA THR A 206 -9.41 19.32 15.06
C THR A 206 -9.77 18.89 13.62
N TRP A 207 -10.99 18.37 13.45
CA TRP A 207 -11.48 17.83 12.18
C TRP A 207 -12.90 18.32 11.88
N THR A 208 -13.18 18.59 10.61
CA THR A 208 -14.51 18.98 10.12
C THR A 208 -14.85 18.22 8.85
N TYR A 209 -16.13 18.02 8.57
CA TYR A 209 -16.56 17.37 7.33
C TYR A 209 -16.26 18.26 6.13
N GLY A 210 -15.64 17.68 5.10
CA GLY A 210 -15.24 18.38 3.89
C GLY A 210 -16.18 18.15 2.72
N GLY A 211 -16.67 16.93 2.53
CA GLY A 211 -17.56 16.55 1.44
C GLY A 211 -17.36 15.10 0.97
N LYS A 212 -17.71 14.83 -0.29
CA LYS A 212 -17.68 13.49 -0.89
C LYS A 212 -16.75 13.43 -2.11
N LEU A 213 -15.92 12.39 -2.21
CA LEU A 213 -14.99 12.21 -3.33
C LEU A 213 -15.72 11.71 -4.57
N LEU A 214 -16.33 10.52 -4.47
CA LEU A 214 -17.06 9.88 -5.57
C LEU A 214 -18.25 9.08 -5.03
N THR A 215 -19.16 8.70 -5.92
CA THR A 215 -20.39 7.97 -5.61
C THR A 215 -20.36 6.57 -6.22
N GLY A 216 -20.85 5.57 -5.48
CA GLY A 216 -21.01 4.20 -6.00
C GLY A 216 -21.88 4.13 -7.27
N PRO A 217 -21.78 3.04 -8.07
CA PRO A 217 -22.39 2.92 -9.40
C PRO A 217 -23.91 2.99 -9.39
N ASP A 218 -24.55 2.62 -8.28
CA ASP A 218 -26.00 2.67 -8.12
C ASP A 218 -26.51 4.01 -7.56
N GLY A 219 -25.65 5.01 -7.40
CA GLY A 219 -26.01 6.31 -6.84
C GLY A 219 -26.39 6.27 -5.36
N ASN A 220 -25.86 5.30 -4.60
CA ASN A 220 -26.30 4.95 -3.23
C ASN A 220 -27.74 4.41 -3.20
N GLY A 221 -28.09 3.65 -4.23
CA GLY A 221 -29.35 2.96 -4.36
C GLY A 221 -29.48 1.75 -3.43
N ALA A 222 -30.46 0.89 -3.70
CA ALA A 222 -30.76 -0.27 -2.86
C ALA A 222 -29.65 -1.35 -2.85
N GLY A 223 -28.69 -1.28 -3.77
CA GLY A 223 -27.57 -2.24 -3.87
C GLY A 223 -26.51 -2.04 -2.81
N ASN A 224 -26.53 -0.89 -2.10
CA ASN A 224 -25.58 -0.59 -1.03
C ASN A 224 -24.12 -0.65 -1.50
N GLN A 225 -23.88 -0.27 -2.76
CA GLN A 225 -22.55 -0.31 -3.35
C GLN A 225 -21.70 0.84 -2.87
N ARG A 226 -20.40 0.55 -2.78
CA ARG A 226 -19.41 1.43 -2.19
C ARG A 226 -18.04 1.24 -2.84
N PRO A 227 -17.47 2.28 -3.45
CA PRO A 227 -16.10 2.28 -3.94
C PRO A 227 -15.10 2.03 -2.80
N TYR A 228 -14.01 1.33 -3.12
CA TYR A 228 -12.86 1.16 -2.23
C TYR A 228 -11.66 1.90 -2.79
N VAL A 229 -10.92 2.60 -1.93
CA VAL A 229 -9.93 3.60 -2.37
C VAL A 229 -8.62 3.48 -1.61
N LYS A 230 -7.52 3.60 -2.34
CA LYS A 230 -6.16 3.83 -1.81
C LYS A 230 -5.72 5.24 -2.18
N TYR A 231 -4.94 5.88 -1.33
CA TYR A 231 -4.51 7.27 -1.48
C TYR A 231 -2.99 7.37 -1.33
N ALA A 232 -2.36 8.24 -2.12
CA ALA A 232 -0.94 8.55 -1.99
C ALA A 232 -0.70 10.05 -2.21
N PRO A 233 0.02 10.75 -1.32
CA PRO A 233 0.40 12.14 -1.53
C PRO A 233 1.51 12.24 -2.59
N GLY A 234 1.37 13.18 -3.53
CA GLY A 234 2.42 13.55 -4.47
C GLY A 234 3.28 14.71 -3.96
N ALA A 235 4.52 14.80 -4.43
CA ALA A 235 5.49 15.82 -3.99
C ALA A 235 5.02 17.28 -4.21
N ASP A 236 4.15 17.52 -5.21
CA ASP A 236 3.62 18.86 -5.49
C ASP A 236 2.40 19.25 -4.62
N GLY A 237 1.95 18.31 -3.78
CA GLY A 237 0.78 18.44 -2.91
C GLY A 237 -0.52 17.92 -3.51
N SER A 238 -0.52 17.26 -4.67
CA SER A 238 -1.67 16.47 -5.11
C SER A 238 -1.88 15.22 -4.25
N VAL A 239 -3.08 14.65 -4.31
CA VAL A 239 -3.37 13.32 -3.78
C VAL A 239 -3.79 12.44 -4.93
N HIS A 240 -3.00 11.42 -5.23
CA HIS A 240 -3.35 10.37 -6.16
C HIS A 240 -4.25 9.36 -5.45
N PHE A 241 -5.15 8.74 -6.19
CA PHE A 241 -5.97 7.66 -5.65
C PHE A 241 -6.29 6.62 -6.71
N THR A 242 -6.46 5.37 -6.26
CA THR A 242 -7.04 4.29 -7.06
C THR A 242 -8.34 3.85 -6.46
N THR A 243 -9.34 3.57 -7.29
CA THR A 243 -10.69 3.20 -6.84
C THR A 243 -11.31 2.07 -7.65
N THR A 244 -12.32 1.43 -7.07
CA THR A 244 -13.22 0.46 -7.70
C THR A 244 -14.62 1.05 -7.88
N ASP A 245 -15.47 0.44 -8.71
CA ASP A 245 -16.88 0.83 -8.82
C ASP A 245 -17.61 0.61 -7.49
N GLY A 246 -17.56 -0.61 -6.95
CA GLY A 246 -18.22 -0.99 -5.70
C GLY A 246 -17.49 -2.09 -4.93
N HIS A 247 -18.25 -2.92 -4.22
CA HIS A 247 -17.72 -4.06 -3.46
C HIS A 247 -17.59 -5.30 -4.37
N PRO A 248 -16.47 -6.05 -4.37
CA PRO A 248 -16.15 -7.00 -5.42
C PRO A 248 -17.05 -8.24 -5.34
N ARG A 249 -17.60 -8.59 -4.15
CA ARG A 249 -18.64 -9.60 -3.97
C ARG A 249 -19.83 -9.39 -4.89
N ASP A 250 -20.21 -8.13 -5.11
CA ASP A 250 -21.50 -7.76 -5.68
C ASP A 250 -21.33 -7.02 -7.01
N GLU A 251 -20.19 -6.35 -7.24
CA GLU A 251 -19.87 -5.61 -8.46
C GLU A 251 -18.73 -6.27 -9.24
N ASP A 252 -18.89 -6.31 -10.57
CA ASP A 252 -17.81 -6.65 -11.48
C ASP A 252 -16.93 -5.41 -11.68
N ASN A 253 -16.11 -5.12 -10.67
CA ASN A 253 -15.29 -3.92 -10.59
C ASN A 253 -14.23 -3.83 -11.69
N GLY A 254 -14.10 -2.64 -12.27
CA GLY A 254 -12.84 -2.14 -12.82
C GLY A 254 -11.93 -1.58 -11.73
N VAL A 255 -10.74 -1.14 -12.14
CA VAL A 255 -9.81 -0.38 -11.29
C VAL A 255 -9.44 0.90 -12.02
N TYR A 256 -9.53 2.04 -11.34
CA TYR A 256 -9.32 3.35 -11.95
C TYR A 256 -8.38 4.22 -11.12
N HIS A 257 -7.63 5.10 -11.77
CA HIS A 257 -6.77 6.08 -11.15
C HIS A 257 -7.25 7.52 -11.41
N GLY A 258 -7.28 8.33 -10.35
CA GLY A 258 -7.57 9.75 -10.39
C GLY A 258 -6.63 10.56 -9.50
N VAL A 259 -6.68 11.88 -9.67
CA VAL A 259 -5.84 12.82 -8.91
C VAL A 259 -6.69 13.96 -8.36
N LEU A 260 -6.50 14.29 -7.08
CA LEU A 260 -6.93 15.54 -6.48
C LEU A 260 -5.78 16.54 -6.53
N ARG A 261 -5.90 17.59 -7.33
CA ARG A 261 -4.90 18.65 -7.46
C ARG A 261 -5.54 20.01 -7.24
N ALA A 262 -5.04 20.77 -6.25
CA ALA A 262 -5.53 22.11 -5.92
C ALA A 262 -7.07 22.21 -5.80
N GLY A 263 -7.70 21.19 -5.17
CA GLY A 263 -9.15 21.13 -4.98
C GLY A 263 -9.97 20.69 -6.20
N LYS A 264 -9.35 20.20 -7.27
CA LYS A 264 -9.99 19.66 -8.47
C LYS A 264 -9.64 18.19 -8.67
N LEU A 265 -10.59 17.44 -9.21
CA LEU A 265 -10.42 16.06 -9.61
C LEU A 265 -10.00 15.98 -11.08
N GLU A 266 -9.00 15.16 -11.35
CA GLU A 266 -8.36 14.99 -12.66
C GLU A 266 -8.25 13.49 -12.98
N ALA A 267 -8.33 13.15 -14.26
CA ALA A 267 -7.84 11.87 -14.78
C ALA A 267 -6.30 11.89 -14.87
N SER A 268 -5.65 10.73 -15.05
CA SER A 268 -4.17 10.59 -15.06
C SER A 268 -3.46 11.53 -16.04
N GLY A 269 -4.07 11.79 -17.20
CA GLY A 269 -3.51 12.70 -18.22
C GLY A 269 -3.72 14.19 -17.94
N GLY A 270 -4.18 14.57 -16.75
CA GLY A 270 -4.44 15.97 -16.35
C GLY A 270 -5.78 16.53 -16.83
N THR A 271 -6.65 15.72 -17.43
CA THR A 271 -8.00 16.13 -17.80
C THR A 271 -8.80 16.44 -16.54
N VAL A 272 -9.16 17.71 -16.34
CA VAL A 272 -9.98 18.16 -15.21
C VAL A 272 -11.42 17.68 -15.37
N LEU A 273 -11.90 16.92 -14.40
CA LEU A 273 -13.27 16.40 -14.34
C LEU A 273 -14.22 17.36 -13.60
N GLY A 274 -13.71 18.06 -12.58
CA GLY A 274 -14.53 18.96 -11.78
C GLY A 274 -13.90 19.32 -10.43
N PRO A 275 -14.54 20.16 -9.62
CA PRO A 275 -14.11 20.42 -8.25
C PRO A 275 -14.37 19.20 -7.35
N LEU A 276 -13.52 19.00 -6.33
CA LEU A 276 -13.83 18.09 -5.23
C LEU A 276 -15.11 18.57 -4.53
N ALA A 277 -16.12 17.70 -4.42
CA ALA A 277 -17.41 18.10 -3.89
C ALA A 277 -17.31 18.46 -2.40
N ARG A 278 -18.01 19.54 -2.02
CA ARG A 278 -18.10 20.02 -0.63
C ARG A 278 -19.41 19.63 0.08
N GLU A 279 -20.31 19.02 -0.67
CA GLU A 279 -21.58 18.50 -0.20
C GLU A 279 -21.48 16.99 0.02
N PRO A 280 -22.41 16.36 0.77
CA PRO A 280 -22.47 14.91 0.94
C PRO A 280 -22.95 14.16 -0.32
N ARG A 281 -22.65 14.70 -1.51
CA ARG A 281 -22.99 14.18 -2.82
C ARG A 281 -21.84 14.54 -3.78
N SER A 282 -21.43 13.58 -4.59
CA SER A 282 -20.46 13.77 -5.66
C SER A 282 -21.11 13.33 -6.98
N PRO A 283 -20.97 14.10 -8.07
CA PRO A 283 -21.42 13.68 -9.39
C PRO A 283 -20.49 12.65 -10.02
N HIS A 284 -19.32 12.41 -9.43
CA HIS A 284 -18.29 11.55 -10.01
C HIS A 284 -18.48 10.09 -9.62
N HIS A 285 -18.22 9.20 -10.57
CA HIS A 285 -18.17 7.75 -10.41
C HIS A 285 -16.77 7.22 -10.74
N ALA A 286 -16.47 5.99 -10.34
CA ALA A 286 -15.16 5.37 -10.58
C ALA A 286 -14.77 5.40 -12.08
N ALA A 287 -15.72 5.08 -12.96
CA ALA A 287 -15.53 5.06 -14.41
C ALA A 287 -15.29 6.44 -15.06
N ASP A 288 -15.44 7.54 -14.34
CA ASP A 288 -15.06 8.88 -14.85
C ASP A 288 -13.53 9.09 -14.86
N PHE A 289 -12.80 8.28 -14.09
CA PHE A 289 -11.35 8.35 -13.95
C PHE A 289 -10.62 7.44 -14.95
N THR A 290 -9.29 7.43 -14.94
CA THR A 290 -8.50 6.62 -15.88
C THR A 290 -8.58 5.15 -15.54
N ALA A 291 -9.16 4.32 -16.42
CA ALA A 291 -9.17 2.87 -16.24
C ALA A 291 -7.75 2.27 -16.30
N LEU A 292 -7.42 1.44 -15.32
CA LEU A 292 -6.23 0.57 -15.26
C LEU A 292 -6.61 -0.88 -15.56
N LEU A 293 -7.82 -1.27 -15.17
CA LEU A 293 -8.44 -2.56 -15.50
C LEU A 293 -9.90 -2.30 -15.84
N THR A 294 -10.37 -2.83 -16.96
CA THR A 294 -11.81 -2.91 -17.27
C THR A 294 -12.30 -4.34 -17.09
N PRO A 295 -13.49 -4.57 -16.51
CA PRO A 295 -14.05 -5.92 -16.39
C PRO A 295 -14.08 -6.68 -17.73
N GLY A 296 -13.64 -7.92 -17.70
CA GLY A 296 -13.50 -8.78 -18.89
C GLY A 296 -12.23 -8.56 -19.70
N GLN A 297 -11.38 -7.58 -19.35
CA GLN A 297 -10.07 -7.39 -19.99
C GLN A 297 -9.24 -8.68 -19.86
N ARG A 298 -8.56 -9.05 -20.94
CA ARG A 298 -7.87 -10.35 -21.02
C ARG A 298 -6.37 -10.20 -20.86
N PHE A 299 -5.78 -11.18 -20.20
CA PHE A 299 -4.34 -11.35 -20.03
C PHE A 299 -4.02 -12.81 -20.39
N ALA A 300 -3.24 -13.02 -21.46
CA ALA A 300 -2.99 -14.33 -22.06
C ALA A 300 -4.29 -15.13 -22.32
N GLY A 301 -5.31 -14.46 -22.86
CA GLY A 301 -6.62 -15.03 -23.15
C GLY A 301 -7.52 -15.26 -21.94
N VAL A 302 -7.08 -14.96 -20.71
CA VAL A 302 -7.88 -15.13 -19.49
C VAL A 302 -8.59 -13.83 -19.14
N PRO A 303 -9.93 -13.78 -19.09
CA PRO A 303 -10.67 -12.58 -18.72
C PRO A 303 -10.56 -12.31 -17.21
N MET A 304 -10.38 -11.05 -16.83
CA MET A 304 -10.24 -10.59 -15.45
C MET A 304 -11.49 -9.81 -15.02
N HIS A 305 -11.96 -10.12 -13.81
CA HIS A 305 -13.21 -9.59 -13.24
C HIS A 305 -12.99 -9.14 -11.80
N ARG A 306 -13.89 -8.32 -11.27
CA ARG A 306 -13.91 -7.94 -9.84
C ARG A 306 -12.57 -7.39 -9.32
N GLY A 307 -12.09 -6.33 -9.95
CA GLY A 307 -10.91 -5.59 -9.51
C GLY A 307 -10.99 -5.12 -8.04
N TRP A 308 -9.86 -5.12 -7.34
CA TRP A 308 -9.75 -4.68 -5.95
C TRP A 308 -8.42 -3.97 -5.68
N THR A 309 -8.47 -2.76 -5.13
CA THR A 309 -7.28 -1.95 -4.84
C THR A 309 -6.53 -2.48 -3.62
N ILE A 310 -5.20 -2.40 -3.66
CA ILE A 310 -4.32 -2.92 -2.60
C ILE A 310 -3.39 -1.83 -2.09
N ASP A 311 -2.59 -1.24 -2.98
CA ASP A 311 -1.57 -0.26 -2.60
C ASP A 311 -1.28 0.73 -3.74
N LEU A 312 -0.83 1.93 -3.40
CA LEU A 312 -0.57 3.02 -4.35
C LEU A 312 0.56 3.90 -3.82
N ASP A 313 1.47 4.28 -4.70
CA ASP A 313 2.51 5.25 -4.40
C ASP A 313 2.78 6.15 -5.63
N VAL A 314 3.54 7.24 -5.44
CA VAL A 314 3.87 8.27 -6.42
C VAL A 314 5.33 8.68 -6.24
N ASP A 315 6.10 8.73 -7.32
CA ASP A 315 7.49 9.22 -7.27
C ASP A 315 7.54 10.76 -7.18
N ASP A 316 8.76 11.27 -6.99
CA ASP A 316 9.04 12.70 -6.93
C ASP A 316 8.70 13.45 -8.23
N ASP A 317 8.63 12.74 -9.37
CA ASP A 317 8.24 13.28 -10.68
C ASP A 317 6.71 13.30 -10.87
N GLY A 318 5.95 12.76 -9.90
CA GLY A 318 4.49 12.71 -9.94
C GLY A 318 3.92 11.52 -10.72
N ASN A 319 4.75 10.51 -11.02
CA ASN A 319 4.32 9.30 -11.69
C ASN A 319 3.87 8.24 -10.67
N PRO A 320 2.59 7.83 -10.69
CA PRO A 320 2.08 6.81 -9.79
C PRO A 320 2.45 5.39 -10.23
N TRP A 321 2.58 4.50 -9.25
CA TRP A 321 2.47 3.05 -9.45
C TRP A 321 1.56 2.42 -8.39
N THR A 322 0.84 1.38 -8.78
CA THR A 322 -0.17 0.75 -7.95
C THR A 322 -0.20 -0.76 -8.17
N VAL A 323 -0.66 -1.46 -7.14
CA VAL A 323 -0.99 -2.87 -7.20
C VAL A 323 -2.45 -3.09 -6.84
N PHE A 324 -3.06 -4.02 -7.56
CA PHE A 324 -4.44 -4.44 -7.35
C PHE A 324 -4.59 -5.94 -7.63
N SER A 325 -5.73 -6.50 -7.29
CA SER A 325 -6.08 -7.88 -7.66
C SER A 325 -7.33 -7.95 -8.51
N ALA A 326 -7.49 -9.03 -9.27
CA ALA A 326 -8.73 -9.37 -9.97
C ALA A 326 -8.91 -10.88 -10.02
N ARG A 327 -10.15 -11.36 -10.22
CA ARG A 327 -10.49 -12.77 -10.42
C ARG A 327 -10.32 -13.18 -11.87
N ALA A 328 -9.59 -14.26 -12.09
CA ALA A 328 -9.54 -14.92 -13.38
C ALA A 328 -10.85 -15.66 -13.66
N ARG A 329 -11.51 -15.40 -14.79
CA ARG A 329 -12.77 -16.05 -15.21
C ARG A 329 -13.90 -15.92 -14.17
N ASP A 330 -13.87 -14.86 -13.36
CA ASP A 330 -14.78 -14.64 -12.23
C ASP A 330 -14.76 -15.77 -11.16
N ASP A 331 -13.65 -16.51 -11.07
CA ASP A 331 -13.44 -17.59 -10.10
C ASP A 331 -12.84 -17.06 -8.79
N ASP A 332 -13.55 -17.24 -7.66
CA ASP A 332 -13.09 -16.80 -6.34
C ASP A 332 -11.96 -17.68 -5.75
N GLY A 333 -11.56 -18.74 -6.46
CA GLY A 333 -10.37 -19.53 -6.18
C GLY A 333 -9.10 -19.11 -6.94
N ASP A 334 -9.21 -18.19 -7.92
CA ASP A 334 -8.11 -17.82 -8.83
C ASP A 334 -8.00 -16.30 -8.98
N HIS A 335 -7.45 -15.65 -7.96
CA HIS A 335 -7.08 -14.23 -8.02
C HIS A 335 -5.69 -14.05 -8.63
N ARG A 336 -5.50 -12.92 -9.32
CA ARG A 336 -4.23 -12.47 -9.90
C ARG A 336 -3.86 -11.12 -9.33
N PHE A 337 -2.57 -10.92 -9.09
CA PHE A 337 -2.00 -9.61 -8.75
C PHE A 337 -1.56 -8.90 -10.02
N PHE A 338 -1.81 -7.60 -10.06
CA PHE A 338 -1.43 -6.72 -11.14
C PHE A 338 -0.54 -5.60 -10.61
N TYR A 339 0.44 -5.23 -11.40
CA TYR A 339 1.26 -4.05 -11.20
C TYR A 339 0.98 -3.07 -12.35
N ALA A 340 0.65 -1.84 -12.01
CA ALA A 340 0.45 -0.77 -12.97
C ALA A 340 1.38 0.39 -12.64
N ARG A 341 2.10 0.91 -13.63
CA ARG A 341 2.99 2.07 -13.49
C ARG A 341 2.74 3.07 -14.60
N HIS A 342 2.64 4.34 -14.23
CA HIS A 342 2.63 5.44 -15.18
C HIS A 342 4.07 5.84 -15.50
N ASP A 343 4.40 6.03 -16.77
CA ASP A 343 5.76 6.42 -17.21
C ASP A 343 5.92 7.93 -17.47
N GLY A 344 4.92 8.72 -17.09
CA GLY A 344 4.79 10.14 -17.39
C GLY A 344 3.95 10.44 -18.63
N SER A 345 3.63 9.42 -19.43
CA SER A 345 2.80 9.55 -20.63
C SER A 345 1.62 8.57 -20.66
N SER A 346 1.83 7.33 -20.22
CA SER A 346 0.85 6.26 -20.30
C SER A 346 1.01 5.25 -19.16
N TRP A 347 -0.02 4.46 -18.95
CA TRP A 347 0.01 3.35 -18.01
C TRP A 347 0.48 2.07 -18.69
N ALA A 348 1.47 1.40 -18.08
CA ALA A 348 1.77 0.00 -18.34
C ALA A 348 1.16 -0.85 -17.24
N VAL A 349 0.39 -1.88 -17.59
CA VAL A 349 -0.29 -2.78 -16.65
C VAL A 349 0.10 -4.21 -16.96
N HIS A 350 0.49 -4.96 -15.94
CA HIS A 350 0.88 -6.37 -16.09
C HIS A 350 0.27 -7.23 -14.99
N GLU A 351 -0.20 -8.43 -15.31
CA GLU A 351 -0.40 -9.52 -14.34
C GLU A 351 0.97 -10.04 -13.91
N VAL A 352 1.32 -9.87 -12.63
CA VAL A 352 2.68 -10.13 -12.12
C VAL A 352 2.81 -11.44 -11.37
N ALA A 353 1.73 -11.92 -10.74
CA ALA A 353 1.74 -13.16 -9.97
C ALA A 353 0.32 -13.67 -9.73
N ARG A 354 0.18 -14.96 -9.47
CA ARG A 354 -1.05 -15.53 -8.92
C ARG A 354 -1.17 -15.15 -7.45
N ALA A 355 -2.31 -14.59 -7.07
CA ALA A 355 -2.66 -14.31 -5.67
C ALA A 355 -3.29 -15.53 -4.98
N GLY A 356 -3.81 -16.48 -5.76
CA GLY A 356 -4.46 -17.69 -5.26
C GLY A 356 -5.89 -17.45 -4.82
N GLY A 357 -6.36 -18.26 -3.86
CA GLY A 357 -7.70 -18.13 -3.30
C GLY A 357 -7.80 -17.05 -2.22
N TYR A 358 -8.96 -16.96 -1.59
CA TYR A 358 -9.20 -16.10 -0.44
C TYR A 358 -8.61 -16.65 0.87
N LEU A 359 -8.40 -15.76 1.86
CA LEU A 359 -8.06 -16.10 3.23
C LEU A 359 -9.19 -16.88 3.92
N TYR A 360 -10.44 -16.48 3.70
CA TYR A 360 -11.64 -17.15 4.22
C TYR A 360 -12.89 -16.83 3.38
N LYS A 361 -13.86 -17.75 3.34
CA LYS A 361 -14.96 -17.73 2.36
C LYS A 361 -15.90 -16.52 2.44
N ALA A 362 -16.14 -15.98 3.65
CA ALA A 362 -17.12 -14.91 3.83
C ALA A 362 -16.70 -13.60 3.16
N GLU A 363 -15.40 -13.34 3.08
CA GLU A 363 -14.79 -12.25 2.31
C GLU A 363 -13.90 -12.87 1.21
N ASN A 364 -14.54 -13.47 0.21
CA ASN A 364 -13.89 -14.29 -0.81
C ASN A 364 -13.00 -13.53 -1.81
N ASP A 365 -12.77 -12.24 -1.60
CA ASP A 365 -11.80 -11.41 -2.32
C ASP A 365 -10.60 -10.99 -1.46
N TYR A 366 -10.58 -11.39 -0.18
CA TYR A 366 -9.47 -11.09 0.71
C TYR A 366 -8.33 -12.07 0.42
N THR A 367 -7.28 -11.60 -0.24
CA THR A 367 -6.08 -12.38 -0.57
C THR A 367 -4.92 -12.05 0.39
N GLY A 368 -3.73 -12.59 0.09
CA GLY A 368 -2.52 -12.32 0.87
C GLY A 368 -1.98 -10.90 0.75
N LEU A 369 -2.40 -10.15 -0.28
CA LEU A 369 -2.02 -8.77 -0.63
C LEU A 369 -0.56 -8.58 -1.09
N VAL A 370 -0.27 -7.36 -1.52
CA VAL A 370 1.02 -6.90 -2.04
C VAL A 370 1.38 -5.58 -1.36
N ALA A 371 2.65 -5.40 -1.01
CA ALA A 371 3.21 -4.11 -0.59
C ALA A 371 4.12 -3.56 -1.68
N LEU A 372 3.94 -2.28 -2.00
CA LEU A 372 4.89 -1.52 -2.81
C LEU A 372 6.06 -1.06 -1.94
N HIS A 373 7.21 -0.82 -2.54
CA HIS A 373 8.24 -0.02 -1.89
C HIS A 373 8.02 1.48 -2.22
N PRO A 374 7.72 2.36 -1.25
CA PRO A 374 7.33 3.75 -1.50
C PRO A 374 8.37 4.62 -2.24
N GLU A 375 9.63 4.22 -2.19
CA GLU A 375 10.75 4.95 -2.81
C GLU A 375 11.40 4.16 -3.95
N ASN A 376 10.85 3.00 -4.31
CA ASN A 376 11.41 2.15 -5.35
C ASN A 376 10.30 1.43 -6.11
N PRO A 377 9.83 1.97 -7.25
CA PRO A 377 8.79 1.33 -8.05
C PRO A 377 9.19 -0.05 -8.57
N ASP A 378 10.49 -0.37 -8.58
CA ASP A 378 11.01 -1.62 -9.12
C ASP A 378 11.03 -2.78 -8.10
N LEU A 379 10.48 -2.55 -6.90
CA LEU A 379 10.50 -3.50 -5.79
C LEU A 379 9.11 -3.66 -5.17
N ILE A 380 8.65 -4.90 -5.07
CA ILE A 380 7.39 -5.27 -4.40
C ILE A 380 7.57 -6.49 -3.51
N PHE A 381 6.66 -6.63 -2.54
CA PHE A 381 6.53 -7.83 -1.71
C PHE A 381 5.13 -8.41 -1.85
N VAL A 382 5.02 -9.62 -2.38
CA VAL A 382 3.73 -10.32 -2.54
C VAL A 382 3.57 -11.37 -1.46
N SER A 383 2.38 -11.49 -0.90
CA SER A 383 1.99 -12.61 -0.03
C SER A 383 0.99 -13.48 -0.77
N THR A 384 1.33 -14.75 -0.97
CA THR A 384 0.56 -15.66 -1.83
C THR A 384 0.76 -17.13 -1.43
N PRO A 385 -0.25 -17.99 -1.57
CA PRO A 385 -0.12 -19.44 -1.42
C PRO A 385 0.25 -20.12 -2.75
N VAL A 386 0.76 -19.36 -3.72
CA VAL A 386 1.23 -19.84 -5.02
C VAL A 386 2.61 -19.27 -5.28
N ASP A 387 3.60 -20.13 -5.47
CA ASP A 387 4.98 -19.71 -5.73
C ASP A 387 5.06 -18.94 -7.05
N PRO A 388 5.39 -17.64 -7.05
CA PRO A 388 5.43 -16.86 -8.27
C PRO A 388 6.56 -17.28 -9.21
N ARG A 389 7.50 -18.14 -8.79
CA ARG A 389 8.62 -18.63 -9.61
C ARG A 389 8.22 -19.74 -10.58
N ASP A 390 7.18 -20.51 -10.29
CA ASP A 390 6.76 -21.67 -11.09
C ASP A 390 5.26 -22.00 -11.04
N ASP A 391 4.46 -21.18 -10.36
CA ASP A 391 3.03 -21.38 -10.09
C ASP A 391 2.69 -22.62 -9.23
N ALA A 392 3.66 -23.20 -8.52
CA ALA A 392 3.40 -24.31 -7.60
C ALA A 392 2.55 -23.85 -6.40
N LYS A 393 1.62 -24.71 -5.98
CA LYS A 393 0.83 -24.45 -4.77
C LYS A 393 1.70 -24.60 -3.52
N LEU A 394 1.52 -23.69 -2.57
CA LEU A 394 2.13 -23.72 -1.24
C LEU A 394 1.07 -24.07 -0.19
N ASP A 395 1.52 -24.57 0.96
CA ASP A 395 0.64 -24.88 2.10
C ASP A 395 0.27 -23.66 2.92
N ARG A 396 1.06 -22.59 2.82
CA ARG A 396 0.90 -21.31 3.52
C ARG A 396 0.95 -20.13 2.57
N TYR A 397 0.43 -19.00 3.02
CA TYR A 397 0.80 -17.72 2.44
C TYR A 397 2.26 -17.41 2.80
N GLU A 398 3.09 -17.30 1.77
CA GLU A 398 4.50 -16.94 1.90
C GLU A 398 4.76 -15.59 1.23
N ILE A 399 5.75 -14.87 1.74
CA ILE A 399 6.17 -13.58 1.20
C ILE A 399 7.30 -13.79 0.20
N PHE A 400 7.16 -13.19 -0.97
CA PHE A 400 8.19 -13.15 -2.01
C PHE A 400 8.53 -11.70 -2.34
N LYS A 401 9.83 -11.43 -2.46
CA LYS A 401 10.38 -10.19 -2.99
C LYS A 401 10.41 -10.29 -4.52
N GLY A 402 9.74 -9.38 -5.20
CA GLY A 402 9.84 -9.19 -6.65
C GLY A 402 10.71 -7.98 -6.96
N VAL A 403 11.67 -8.15 -7.88
CA VAL A 403 12.47 -7.04 -8.42
C VAL A 403 12.32 -7.01 -9.94
N THR A 404 11.98 -5.85 -10.49
CA THR A 404 11.95 -5.62 -11.94
C THR A 404 13.09 -4.68 -12.35
N GLY A 405 13.47 -4.71 -13.62
CA GLY A 405 14.38 -3.72 -14.22
C GLY A 405 13.82 -3.11 -15.51
N ASP A 406 12.55 -3.39 -15.80
CA ASP A 406 11.92 -3.10 -17.10
C ASP A 406 10.48 -2.57 -16.92
N GLY A 407 10.22 -1.89 -15.80
CA GLY A 407 8.92 -1.26 -15.54
C GLY A 407 7.80 -2.27 -15.22
N GLY A 408 8.17 -3.48 -14.80
CA GLY A 408 7.24 -4.53 -14.38
C GLY A 408 6.88 -5.55 -15.46
N ALA A 409 7.56 -5.52 -16.63
CA ALA A 409 7.36 -6.50 -17.69
C ALA A 409 7.97 -7.87 -17.34
N SER A 410 9.01 -7.91 -16.51
CA SER A 410 9.55 -9.12 -15.89
C SER A 410 9.93 -8.90 -14.42
N TRP A 411 9.90 -9.98 -13.63
CA TRP A 411 10.17 -9.94 -12.19
C TRP A 411 11.07 -11.08 -11.76
N ALA A 412 12.16 -10.75 -11.08
CA ALA A 412 13.01 -11.68 -10.34
C ALA A 412 12.40 -11.93 -8.95
N TRP A 413 11.87 -13.14 -8.75
CA TRP A 413 11.18 -13.54 -7.53
C TRP A 413 12.11 -14.29 -6.58
N THR A 414 12.22 -13.80 -5.34
CA THR A 414 13.02 -14.41 -4.26
C THR A 414 12.16 -14.62 -3.01
N PRO A 415 12.08 -15.85 -2.45
CA PRO A 415 11.34 -16.08 -1.21
C PRO A 415 11.94 -15.29 -0.05
N VAL A 416 11.10 -14.59 0.71
CA VAL A 416 11.44 -13.93 1.98
C VAL A 416 11.09 -14.84 3.15
N THR A 417 9.94 -15.51 3.07
CA THR A 417 9.53 -16.60 3.95
C THR A 417 9.35 -17.87 3.12
N TRP A 418 9.50 -19.04 3.73
CA TRP A 418 9.39 -20.33 3.04
C TRP A 418 9.18 -21.46 4.04
N ASP A 419 8.28 -22.41 3.70
CA ASP A 419 7.94 -23.56 4.55
C ASP A 419 7.58 -23.14 5.98
N SER A 420 6.81 -22.05 6.08
CA SER A 420 6.41 -21.44 7.34
C SER A 420 5.41 -22.33 8.08
N ALA A 421 5.47 -22.32 9.41
CA ALA A 421 4.47 -23.00 10.22
C ALA A 421 3.09 -22.32 10.18
N GLU A 422 3.07 -21.02 9.84
CA GLU A 422 1.91 -20.12 9.88
C GLU A 422 1.84 -19.30 8.58
N ASP A 423 0.69 -18.69 8.30
CA ASP A 423 0.54 -17.79 7.15
C ASP A 423 1.24 -16.45 7.41
N ASN A 424 1.84 -15.87 6.36
CA ASN A 424 2.44 -14.55 6.36
C ASN A 424 1.64 -13.65 5.40
N THR A 425 0.86 -12.72 5.92
CA THR A 425 -0.15 -11.98 5.14
C THR A 425 -0.09 -10.47 5.34
N ARG A 426 -0.69 -9.73 4.41
CA ARG A 426 -0.86 -8.27 4.45
C ARG A 426 0.46 -7.52 4.69
N PRO A 427 1.49 -7.75 3.86
CA PRO A 427 2.73 -7.01 3.98
C PRO A 427 2.50 -5.49 3.84
N VAL A 428 3.37 -4.70 4.45
CA VAL A 428 3.41 -3.24 4.33
C VAL A 428 4.85 -2.76 4.44
N VAL A 429 5.22 -1.76 3.63
CA VAL A 429 6.50 -1.07 3.67
C VAL A 429 6.21 0.40 3.93
N PRO A 430 6.47 0.94 5.14
CA PRO A 430 6.33 2.37 5.39
C PRO A 430 7.42 3.15 4.62
N ARG A 431 7.08 4.35 4.16
CA ARG A 431 8.05 5.27 3.56
C ARG A 431 9.11 5.71 4.56
N ARG A 432 10.38 5.77 4.14
CA ARG A 432 11.51 6.24 4.94
C ARG A 432 12.61 6.83 4.03
N PRO A 433 12.47 8.11 3.61
CA PRO A 433 13.33 8.75 2.63
C PRO A 433 14.83 8.51 2.83
N GLY A 434 15.45 7.73 1.94
CA GLY A 434 16.89 7.43 1.97
C GLY A 434 17.36 6.55 3.14
N GLY A 435 16.44 5.99 3.91
CA GLY A 435 16.72 5.06 5.01
C GLY A 435 16.65 3.58 4.59
N ASP A 436 16.85 2.69 5.56
CA ASP A 436 16.68 1.24 5.36
C ASP A 436 15.22 0.89 5.12
N THR A 437 14.99 -0.09 4.24
CA THR A 437 13.67 -0.67 4.01
C THR A 437 13.20 -1.40 5.26
N ALA A 438 12.01 -1.06 5.76
CA ALA A 438 11.30 -1.86 6.75
C ALA A 438 10.17 -2.66 6.08
N LEU A 439 10.10 -3.96 6.30
CA LEU A 439 8.96 -4.79 5.87
C LEU A 439 8.26 -5.34 7.10
N LEU A 440 6.95 -5.09 7.20
CA LEU A 440 6.09 -5.60 8.26
C LEU A 440 4.97 -6.43 7.67
N TRP A 441 4.50 -7.45 8.40
CA TRP A 441 3.37 -8.28 8.00
C TRP A 441 2.70 -8.93 9.20
N MET A 442 1.52 -9.51 8.95
CA MET A 442 0.82 -10.35 9.91
C MET A 442 1.28 -11.80 9.76
N ARG A 443 1.83 -12.37 10.83
CA ARG A 443 2.18 -13.80 10.90
C ARG A 443 1.23 -14.53 11.84
N GLY A 444 0.50 -15.52 11.33
CA GLY A 444 -0.50 -16.27 12.09
C GLY A 444 -1.70 -16.65 11.23
N THR A 445 -2.86 -16.84 11.85
CA THR A 445 -4.09 -17.25 11.17
C THR A 445 -5.14 -16.13 11.19
N CYS A 446 -5.76 -15.87 10.04
CA CYS A 446 -6.93 -14.98 9.92
C CYS A 446 -8.18 -15.82 9.59
N HIS A 447 -9.06 -16.03 10.56
CA HIS A 447 -10.33 -16.73 10.33
C HIS A 447 -11.39 -15.80 9.74
N THR A 448 -11.45 -14.56 10.24
CA THR A 448 -12.22 -13.45 9.70
C THR A 448 -11.56 -12.13 10.09
N TYR A 449 -11.99 -11.02 9.51
CA TYR A 449 -11.63 -9.68 9.97
C TYR A 449 -12.08 -9.34 11.41
N LYS A 450 -12.85 -10.22 12.07
CA LYS A 450 -13.26 -10.13 13.50
C LYS A 450 -12.67 -11.26 14.37
N HIS A 451 -11.84 -12.13 13.81
CA HIS A 451 -11.29 -13.30 14.49
C HIS A 451 -9.97 -13.73 13.86
N TRP A 452 -8.88 -13.51 14.59
CA TRP A 452 -7.52 -13.87 14.17
C TRP A 452 -6.70 -14.35 15.36
N ASP A 453 -5.62 -15.05 15.06
CA ASP A 453 -4.53 -15.34 15.98
C ASP A 453 -3.26 -15.00 15.21
N ALA A 454 -2.82 -13.75 15.33
CA ALA A 454 -1.74 -13.22 14.49
C ALA A 454 -0.90 -12.20 15.24
N LYS A 455 0.39 -12.24 14.94
CA LYS A 455 1.39 -11.29 15.41
C LYS A 455 1.74 -10.32 14.31
N THR A 456 2.11 -9.11 14.70
CA THR A 456 2.77 -8.17 13.81
C THR A 456 4.27 -8.36 13.91
N VAL A 457 4.91 -8.74 12.81
CA VAL A 457 6.35 -8.99 12.75
C VAL A 457 6.97 -8.18 11.62
N GLY A 458 8.28 -8.02 11.65
CA GLY A 458 8.98 -7.32 10.58
C GLY A 458 10.49 -7.42 10.66
N PHE A 459 11.16 -6.85 9.67
CA PHE A 459 12.61 -6.63 9.68
C PHE A 459 12.97 -5.27 9.08
N THR A 460 14.22 -4.86 9.28
CA THR A 460 14.84 -3.75 8.53
C THR A 460 16.02 -4.27 7.71
N ALA A 461 16.23 -3.70 6.54
CA ALA A 461 17.32 -4.07 5.65
C ALA A 461 17.86 -2.85 4.90
N ASP A 462 19.15 -2.57 5.04
CA ASP A 462 19.84 -1.64 4.15
C ASP A 462 19.83 -2.17 2.70
N ALA A 463 20.21 -1.34 1.73
CA ALA A 463 20.22 -1.71 0.32
C ALA A 463 21.05 -2.98 0.02
N ALA A 464 22.16 -3.20 0.73
CA ALA A 464 23.02 -4.36 0.52
C ALA A 464 22.41 -5.63 1.11
N ALA A 465 21.80 -5.55 2.29
CA ALA A 465 21.05 -6.62 2.93
C ALA A 465 19.80 -6.98 2.11
N LEU A 466 19.08 -5.98 1.60
CA LEU A 466 17.93 -6.15 0.73
C LEU A 466 18.29 -6.81 -0.60
N GLY A 467 19.45 -6.47 -1.18
CA GLY A 467 19.99 -7.14 -2.36
C GLY A 467 20.33 -8.62 -2.13
N ARG A 468 20.73 -8.98 -0.91
CA ARG A 468 20.98 -10.38 -0.49
C ARG A 468 19.79 -11.06 0.18
N LEU A 469 18.65 -10.37 0.30
CA LEU A 469 17.47 -10.91 0.99
C LEU A 469 16.97 -12.15 0.25
N GLY A 470 16.92 -13.27 0.97
CA GLY A 470 16.30 -14.51 0.51
C GLY A 470 16.42 -15.63 1.54
N VAL A 471 15.66 -16.70 1.34
CA VAL A 471 15.79 -17.94 2.13
C VAL A 471 17.00 -18.77 1.65
N PRO A 472 17.91 -19.22 2.53
CA PRO A 472 19.00 -20.11 2.16
C PRO A 472 18.51 -21.40 1.48
N GLY A 473 19.14 -21.75 0.36
CA GLY A 473 18.76 -22.92 -0.44
C GLY A 473 17.59 -22.69 -1.40
N GLN A 474 16.91 -21.55 -1.33
CA GLN A 474 15.92 -21.14 -2.33
C GLN A 474 16.57 -20.30 -3.43
N ALA A 475 16.21 -20.57 -4.69
CA ALA A 475 16.69 -19.83 -5.84
C ALA A 475 15.80 -18.63 -6.16
N THR A 476 16.41 -17.57 -6.68
CA THR A 476 15.71 -16.50 -7.38
C THR A 476 15.41 -16.94 -8.80
N VAL A 477 14.19 -16.71 -9.28
CA VAL A 477 13.79 -17.03 -10.66
C VAL A 477 13.13 -15.81 -11.28
N THR A 478 13.56 -15.45 -12.48
CA THR A 478 12.94 -14.38 -13.27
C THR A 478 11.83 -14.96 -14.14
N ARG A 479 10.67 -14.30 -14.15
CA ARG A 479 9.56 -14.60 -15.05
C ARG A 479 9.04 -13.33 -15.71
N GLU A 480 8.55 -13.50 -16.93
CA GLU A 480 7.77 -12.50 -17.62
C GLU A 480 6.42 -12.31 -16.90
N ALA A 481 6.04 -11.06 -16.70
CA ALA A 481 4.68 -10.68 -16.36
C ALA A 481 3.83 -10.71 -17.63
N THR A 482 2.52 -10.87 -17.47
CA THR A 482 1.60 -10.95 -18.62
C THR A 482 1.01 -9.56 -18.89
N PRO A 483 1.27 -8.93 -20.05
CA PRO A 483 0.59 -7.70 -20.44
C PRO A 483 -0.88 -7.98 -20.81
N PRO A 484 -1.74 -6.96 -20.92
CA PRO A 484 -3.06 -7.15 -21.49
C PRO A 484 -2.95 -7.67 -22.92
N ASP A 485 -3.89 -8.53 -23.32
CA ASP A 485 -4.04 -8.93 -24.70
C ASP A 485 -4.28 -7.68 -25.55
N ALA A 486 -3.63 -7.58 -26.72
CA ALA A 486 -3.98 -6.55 -27.68
C ALA A 486 -5.47 -6.69 -28.00
N ASP A 487 -6.22 -5.59 -27.92
CA ASP A 487 -7.64 -5.59 -28.26
C ASP A 487 -7.83 -6.28 -29.61
N ALA A 488 -8.56 -7.40 -29.60
CA ALA A 488 -9.01 -8.05 -30.83
C ALA A 488 -10.08 -7.14 -31.44
N SER A 489 -9.63 -6.08 -32.13
CA SER A 489 -10.47 -5.11 -32.83
C SER A 489 -11.40 -5.79 -33.83
#